data_AF-A0A317ZIH3-F1
#
_entry.id   AF-A0A317ZIH3-F1
#
_cell.length_a   1.000
_cell.length_b   1.000
_cell.length_c   1.000
_cell.angle_alpha   90.00
_cell.angle_beta   90.00
_cell.angle_gamma   90.00
#
_symmetry.space_group_name_H-M   'P 1'
#
loop_
_entity.id
_entity.type
_entity.pdbx_description
1 polymer ?
#
loop_
_entity_poly.entity_id
_entity_poly.type
_entity_poly.pdbx_seq_one_letter_code
_entity_poly.pdbx_strand_id
1 'polypeptide(L)'
;MKYSLFFTMAVVASLLLPRSVDARIGERRESFERRLFSNGGIIYRDKEERKTRRSSGPYTQYLQYLGNSAEVRVYFKSDDGRQPTQSDLDKGTLGSGWEVHVLFVGGKSVLETYKRVGSMSEYEMNALLAVLGGGAYWEEAEPPVEDELEKDEPPPSAFGFDYVRSDGEVRAKKSGGGLMVFQKQLDEFLAKQHEGNLIQSAPQSVQGF
;
A
#
# COMPACT_ATOMS: atom_id res chain seq x y z
N MET A 1 41.79 0.25 -55.35
CA MET A 1 40.33 -0.01 -55.48
C MET A 1 39.77 -0.09 -54.07
N LYS A 2 39.08 0.94 -53.55
CA LYS A 2 37.60 1.04 -53.43
C LYS A 2 37.01 -0.31 -52.95
N TYR A 3 36.43 -0.45 -51.75
CA TYR A 3 35.27 0.29 -51.22
C TYR A 3 35.29 0.50 -49.70
N SER A 4 34.74 1.64 -49.29
CA SER A 4 34.23 1.94 -47.95
C SER A 4 32.88 1.23 -47.74
N LEU A 5 32.62 0.70 -46.54
CA LEU A 5 31.25 0.53 -46.05
C LEU A 5 31.21 0.68 -44.53
N PHE A 6 30.60 1.78 -44.09
CA PHE A 6 30.10 2.00 -42.75
C PHE A 6 29.20 0.84 -42.32
N PHE A 7 29.41 0.27 -41.13
CA PHE A 7 28.35 -0.45 -40.42
C PHE A 7 28.08 0.23 -39.08
N THR A 8 27.17 1.20 -39.19
CA THR A 8 26.20 1.69 -38.21
C THR A 8 26.13 0.91 -36.88
N MET A 9 26.51 1.61 -35.81
CA MET A 9 25.79 1.78 -34.55
C MET A 9 24.48 0.98 -34.44
N ALA A 10 24.56 -0.26 -33.97
CA ALA A 10 23.40 -1.02 -33.55
C ALA A 10 23.06 -0.65 -32.09
N VAL A 11 22.28 0.44 -31.98
CA VAL A 11 21.10 0.54 -31.12
C VAL A 11 21.29 0.06 -29.67
N VAL A 12 21.67 1.04 -28.83
CA VAL A 12 21.22 1.13 -27.44
C VAL A 12 19.68 1.22 -27.45
N ALA A 13 18.99 0.08 -27.38
CA ALA A 13 17.53 0.05 -27.12
C ALA A 13 17.10 -1.15 -26.27
N SER A 14 17.99 -1.70 -25.44
CA SER A 14 17.64 -2.74 -24.48
C SER A 14 17.07 -2.21 -23.15
N LEU A 15 16.84 -0.88 -23.03
CA LEU A 15 16.41 -0.24 -21.78
C LEU A 15 14.97 0.32 -21.80
N LEU A 16 14.19 0.06 -22.84
CA LEU A 16 12.79 0.50 -22.93
C LEU A 16 11.83 -0.66 -23.20
N LEU A 17 12.14 -1.86 -22.71
CA LEU A 17 11.09 -2.85 -22.52
C LEU A 17 10.24 -2.37 -21.34
N PRO A 18 8.92 -2.15 -21.50
CA PRO A 18 8.06 -1.97 -20.34
C PRO A 18 8.20 -3.25 -19.51
N ARG A 19 8.72 -3.12 -18.28
CA ARG A 19 8.59 -4.16 -17.25
C ARG A 19 7.11 -4.29 -16.95
N SER A 20 6.43 -5.04 -17.80
CA SER A 20 5.07 -5.47 -17.61
C SER A 20 5.22 -6.74 -16.79
N VAL A 21 4.94 -6.61 -15.50
CA VAL A 21 4.75 -7.64 -14.46
C VAL A 21 5.48 -7.14 -13.22
N ASP A 22 4.70 -6.96 -12.15
CA ASP A 22 5.14 -7.06 -10.76
C ASP A 22 5.69 -5.83 -10.00
N ALA A 23 4.91 -4.74 -9.89
CA ALA A 23 5.01 -3.85 -8.72
C ALA A 23 3.62 -3.32 -8.34
N ARG A 24 3.13 -3.65 -7.12
CA ARG A 24 1.81 -3.20 -6.66
C ARG A 24 1.86 -1.83 -5.99
N ILE A 25 2.72 -1.68 -4.99
CA ILE A 25 3.04 -0.39 -4.38
C ILE A 25 3.98 0.41 -5.28
N GLY A 26 3.73 1.71 -5.43
CA GLY A 26 4.45 2.61 -6.32
C GLY A 26 3.81 2.79 -7.71
N GLU A 27 2.69 2.09 -7.97
CA GLU A 27 1.96 2.13 -9.23
C GLU A 27 1.28 3.50 -9.43
N ARG A 28 1.23 4.00 -10.67
CA ARG A 28 0.43 5.19 -11.01
C ARG A 28 -1.05 4.87 -10.85
N ARG A 29 -1.82 5.82 -10.32
CA ARG A 29 -3.27 5.68 -10.13
C ARG A 29 -3.99 5.19 -11.38
N GLU A 30 -3.68 5.74 -12.55
CA GLU A 30 -4.35 5.37 -13.81
C GLU A 30 -4.06 3.92 -14.21
N SER A 31 -2.85 3.42 -13.93
CA SER A 31 -2.49 2.02 -14.18
C SER A 31 -3.19 1.08 -13.20
N PHE A 32 -3.19 1.44 -11.91
CA PHE A 32 -3.86 0.69 -10.86
C PHE A 32 -5.36 0.56 -11.15
N GLU A 33 -6.03 1.68 -11.43
CA GLU A 33 -7.46 1.72 -11.71
C GLU A 33 -7.81 0.95 -12.98
N ARG A 34 -7.01 1.08 -14.05
CA ARG A 34 -7.23 0.31 -15.28
C ARG A 34 -7.24 -1.19 -15.00
N ARG A 35 -6.24 -1.71 -14.27
CA ARG A 35 -6.12 -3.12 -13.92
C ARG A 35 -7.23 -3.57 -12.96
N LEU A 36 -7.57 -2.73 -11.98
CA LEU A 36 -8.59 -3.06 -11.01
C LEU A 36 -9.96 -3.16 -11.70
N PHE A 37 -10.32 -2.17 -12.51
CA PHE A 37 -11.61 -2.09 -13.18
C PHE A 37 -11.77 -3.14 -14.27
N SER A 38 -10.69 -3.49 -15.00
CA SER A 38 -10.73 -4.58 -15.98
C SER A 38 -10.98 -5.96 -15.36
N ASN A 39 -10.86 -6.08 -14.04
CA ASN A 39 -11.05 -7.33 -13.31
C ASN A 39 -12.22 -7.28 -12.32
N GLY A 40 -13.23 -6.42 -12.53
CA GLY A 40 -14.41 -6.39 -11.65
C GLY A 40 -14.29 -5.44 -10.46
N GLY A 41 -13.39 -4.45 -10.58
CA GLY A 41 -13.27 -3.35 -9.63
C GLY A 41 -14.22 -2.19 -9.91
N ILE A 42 -14.59 -1.46 -8.87
CA ILE A 42 -15.32 -0.20 -8.95
C ILE A 42 -14.88 0.73 -7.81
N ILE A 43 -14.89 2.04 -8.06
CA ILE A 43 -14.60 3.06 -7.04
C ILE A 43 -15.90 3.46 -6.33
N TYR A 44 -15.86 3.62 -5.00
CA TYR A 44 -16.96 4.27 -4.27
C TYR A 44 -16.97 5.75 -4.64
N ARG A 45 -18.06 6.26 -5.22
CA ARG A 45 -18.16 7.66 -5.67
C ARG A 45 -18.87 8.55 -4.67
N ASP A 46 -19.83 8.01 -3.92
CA ASP A 46 -20.60 8.76 -2.94
C ASP A 46 -19.67 9.42 -1.90
N LYS A 47 -19.93 10.68 -1.58
CA LYS A 47 -19.03 11.48 -0.75
C LYS A 47 -19.09 11.06 0.72
N GLU A 48 -20.26 10.72 1.23
CA GLU A 48 -20.46 10.35 2.63
C GLU A 48 -20.00 8.91 2.89
N GLU A 49 -20.27 7.99 1.96
CA GLU A 49 -19.75 6.62 2.05
C GLU A 49 -18.23 6.60 1.98
N ARG A 50 -17.62 7.37 1.06
CA ARG A 50 -16.17 7.51 0.99
C ARG A 50 -15.59 8.06 2.28
N LYS A 51 -16.20 9.10 2.86
CA LYS A 51 -15.72 9.71 4.10
C LYS A 51 -15.77 8.71 5.24
N THR A 52 -16.89 8.00 5.38
CA THR A 52 -17.09 6.96 6.40
C THR A 52 -16.05 5.84 6.27
N ARG A 53 -15.92 5.24 5.08
CA ARG A 53 -14.94 4.16 4.83
C ARG A 53 -13.50 4.63 4.99
N ARG A 54 -13.20 5.84 4.51
CA ARG A 54 -11.86 6.42 4.71
C ARG A 54 -11.53 6.58 6.19
N SER A 55 -12.49 7.00 7.01
CA SER A 55 -12.28 7.27 8.43
C SER A 55 -12.02 6.04 9.30
N SER A 56 -12.42 4.85 8.83
CA SER A 56 -12.11 3.57 9.49
C SER A 56 -10.77 2.98 9.08
N GLY A 57 -10.06 3.61 8.14
CA GLY A 57 -8.77 3.13 7.66
C GLY A 57 -7.70 3.21 8.75
N PRO A 58 -6.83 2.20 8.91
CA PRO A 58 -5.74 2.19 9.90
C PRO A 58 -4.68 3.29 9.69
N TYR A 59 -4.70 3.96 8.54
CA TYR A 59 -3.82 5.09 8.21
C TYR A 59 -4.40 6.47 8.61
N THR A 60 -5.63 6.53 9.10
CA THR A 60 -6.38 7.80 9.25
C THR A 60 -5.66 8.82 10.12
N GLN A 61 -5.09 8.40 11.24
CA GLN A 61 -4.38 9.29 12.19
C GLN A 61 -3.13 9.94 11.59
N TYR A 62 -2.54 9.34 10.54
CA TYR A 62 -1.32 9.84 9.92
C TYR A 62 -1.58 10.75 8.71
N LEU A 63 -2.83 10.83 8.23
CA LEU A 63 -3.16 11.65 7.05
C LEU A 63 -2.84 13.14 7.25
N GLN A 64 -2.85 13.63 8.50
CA GLN A 64 -2.52 15.01 8.82
C GLN A 64 -1.04 15.37 8.56
N TYR A 65 -0.15 14.37 8.53
CA TYR A 65 1.27 14.56 8.25
C TYR A 65 1.57 14.55 6.74
N LEU A 66 0.56 14.27 5.92
CA LEU A 66 0.70 14.21 4.47
C LEU A 66 0.26 15.54 3.87
N GLY A 67 1.04 16.03 2.90
CA GLY A 67 0.74 17.27 2.19
C GLY A 67 -0.47 17.16 1.25
N ASN A 68 -0.80 18.28 0.59
CA ASN A 68 -1.96 18.40 -0.31
C ASN A 68 -1.96 17.46 -1.53
N SER A 69 -0.83 16.79 -1.81
CA SER A 69 -0.70 15.80 -2.89
C SER A 69 -1.18 14.39 -2.49
N ALA A 70 -1.61 14.20 -1.25
CA ALA A 70 -2.11 12.93 -0.74
C ALA A 70 -3.60 12.76 -1.01
N GLU A 71 -3.97 11.64 -1.65
CA GLU A 71 -5.35 11.28 -1.96
C GLU A 71 -5.61 9.83 -1.53
N VAL A 72 -6.64 9.62 -0.72
CA VAL A 72 -7.12 8.27 -0.41
C VAL A 72 -8.33 7.96 -1.29
N ARG A 73 -8.27 6.80 -1.97
CA ARG A 73 -9.39 6.24 -2.73
C ARG A 73 -9.80 4.90 -2.15
N VAL A 74 -11.10 4.64 -2.17
CA VAL A 74 -11.69 3.40 -1.68
C VAL A 74 -12.39 2.72 -2.85
N TYR A 75 -12.10 1.45 -3.05
CA TYR A 75 -12.60 0.63 -4.12
C TYR A 75 -13.25 -0.63 -3.56
N PHE A 76 -14.17 -1.18 -4.33
CA PHE A 76 -14.63 -2.55 -4.18
C PHE A 76 -14.13 -3.39 -5.35
N LYS A 77 -13.76 -4.64 -5.10
CA LYS A 77 -13.35 -5.62 -6.10
C LYS A 77 -14.07 -6.93 -5.86
N SER A 78 -14.87 -7.38 -6.83
CA SER A 78 -15.59 -8.66 -6.75
C SER A 78 -14.64 -9.85 -6.84
N ASP A 79 -15.08 -11.01 -6.35
CA ASP A 79 -14.34 -12.27 -6.48
C ASP A 79 -14.47 -12.90 -7.86
N ASP A 80 -15.67 -12.85 -8.43
CA ASP A 80 -16.03 -13.47 -9.70
C ASP A 80 -15.55 -12.68 -10.93
N GLY A 81 -14.94 -11.51 -10.72
CA GLY A 81 -14.49 -10.62 -11.79
C GLY A 81 -15.62 -9.82 -12.45
N ARG A 82 -16.89 -10.01 -12.05
CA ARG A 82 -18.01 -9.19 -12.51
C ARG A 82 -17.84 -7.80 -11.96
N GLN A 83 -17.85 -6.78 -12.81
CA GLN A 83 -17.84 -5.40 -12.34
C GLN A 83 -19.22 -5.04 -11.75
N PRO A 84 -19.30 -4.68 -10.45
CA PRO A 84 -20.56 -4.25 -9.86
C PRO A 84 -21.01 -2.90 -10.42
N THR A 85 -22.30 -2.63 -10.30
CA THR A 85 -22.85 -1.31 -10.65
C THR A 85 -22.77 -0.35 -9.46
N GLN A 86 -22.91 0.96 -9.70
CA GLN A 86 -23.05 1.92 -8.60
C GLN A 86 -24.28 1.61 -7.73
N SER A 87 -25.39 1.16 -8.36
CA SER A 87 -26.57 0.74 -7.59
C SER A 87 -26.31 -0.48 -6.70
N ASP A 88 -25.36 -1.36 -7.06
CA ASP A 88 -24.99 -2.50 -6.22
C ASP A 88 -24.27 -2.02 -4.95
N LEU A 89 -23.42 -0.98 -5.08
CA LEU A 89 -22.72 -0.33 -3.96
C LEU A 89 -23.73 0.35 -3.03
N ASP A 90 -24.59 1.21 -3.59
CA ASP A 90 -25.50 2.07 -2.81
C ASP A 90 -26.54 1.26 -2.01
N LYS A 91 -26.95 0.10 -2.54
CA LYS A 91 -27.91 -0.79 -1.88
C LYS A 91 -27.26 -1.75 -0.88
N GLY A 92 -25.93 -1.76 -0.79
CA GLY A 92 -25.19 -2.73 0.03
C GLY A 92 -25.38 -4.18 -0.42
N THR A 93 -25.82 -4.41 -1.65
CA THR A 93 -26.05 -5.76 -2.21
C THR A 93 -24.79 -6.35 -2.82
N LEU A 94 -23.62 -5.88 -2.40
CA LEU A 94 -22.35 -6.41 -2.83
C LEU A 94 -22.21 -7.84 -2.31
N GLY A 95 -21.91 -8.76 -3.20
CA GLY A 95 -21.54 -10.12 -2.84
C GLY A 95 -20.12 -10.18 -2.28
N SER A 96 -19.56 -11.40 -2.26
CA SER A 96 -18.19 -11.65 -1.84
C SER A 96 -17.18 -10.85 -2.67
N GLY A 97 -16.17 -10.31 -2.00
CA GLY A 97 -15.17 -9.46 -2.62
C GLY A 97 -14.24 -8.81 -1.61
N TRP A 98 -13.66 -7.70 -2.03
CA TRP A 98 -12.61 -6.98 -1.34
C TRP A 98 -12.94 -5.49 -1.27
N GLU A 99 -12.78 -4.92 -0.09
CA GLU A 99 -12.62 -3.49 0.10
C GLU A 99 -11.12 -3.15 0.01
N VAL A 100 -10.77 -2.26 -0.92
CA VAL A 100 -9.39 -1.88 -1.19
C VAL A 100 -9.25 -0.39 -0.99
N HIS A 101 -8.40 0.04 -0.05
CA HIS A 101 -8.07 1.45 0.11
C HIS A 101 -6.68 1.67 -0.46
N VAL A 102 -6.49 2.76 -1.17
CA VAL A 102 -5.20 3.14 -1.72
C VAL A 102 -4.93 4.59 -1.37
N LEU A 103 -3.82 4.82 -0.69
CA LEU A 103 -3.25 6.13 -0.49
C LEU A 103 -2.27 6.41 -1.63
N PHE A 104 -2.58 7.44 -2.40
CA PHE A 104 -1.72 7.99 -3.43
C PHE A 104 -1.01 9.24 -2.91
N VAL A 105 0.29 9.35 -3.16
CA VAL A 105 1.05 10.60 -2.96
C VAL A 105 1.70 10.96 -4.29
N GLY A 106 1.42 12.17 -4.80
CA GLY A 106 1.91 12.57 -6.11
C GLY A 106 1.41 11.67 -7.25
N GLY A 107 0.23 11.08 -7.10
CA GLY A 107 -0.39 10.18 -8.09
C GLY A 107 0.14 8.74 -8.11
N LYS A 108 1.03 8.35 -7.18
CA LYS A 108 1.55 6.97 -7.04
C LYS A 108 1.09 6.33 -5.73
N SER A 109 0.77 5.03 -5.75
CA SER A 109 0.38 4.31 -4.54
C SER A 109 1.57 4.21 -3.59
N VAL A 110 1.35 4.56 -2.33
CA VAL A 110 2.37 4.46 -1.26
C VAL A 110 1.91 3.59 -0.11
N LEU A 111 0.60 3.37 0.00
CA LEU A 111 -0.02 2.44 0.94
C LEU A 111 -1.30 1.89 0.33
N GLU A 112 -1.53 0.60 0.53
CA GLU A 112 -2.72 -0.13 0.12
C GLU A 112 -3.24 -1.00 1.28
N THR A 113 -4.54 -1.03 1.49
CA THR A 113 -5.19 -1.98 2.41
C THR A 113 -6.12 -2.89 1.65
N TYR A 114 -6.04 -4.18 1.91
CA TYR A 114 -6.88 -5.22 1.31
C TYR A 114 -7.68 -5.90 2.40
N LYS A 115 -8.99 -5.66 2.42
CA LYS A 115 -9.89 -6.21 3.41
C LYS A 115 -10.95 -7.07 2.74
N ARG A 116 -11.12 -8.30 3.24
CA ARG A 116 -12.19 -9.20 2.79
C ARG A 116 -13.54 -8.63 3.23
N VAL A 117 -14.55 -8.71 2.37
CA VAL A 117 -15.93 -8.54 2.84
C VAL A 117 -16.30 -9.79 3.64
N GLY A 118 -16.41 -9.64 4.96
CA GLY A 118 -16.48 -10.74 5.92
C GLY A 118 -15.13 -10.96 6.61
N SER A 119 -14.70 -12.22 6.70
CA SER A 119 -13.43 -12.63 7.30
C SER A 119 -12.45 -13.11 6.23
N MET A 120 -11.20 -12.64 6.28
CA MET A 120 -10.12 -13.18 5.46
C MET A 120 -9.56 -14.45 6.08
N SER A 121 -9.42 -15.52 5.29
CA SER A 121 -8.71 -16.74 5.69
C SER A 121 -7.19 -16.60 5.54
N GLU A 122 -6.42 -17.47 6.21
CA GLU A 122 -4.96 -17.52 6.05
C GLU A 122 -4.54 -17.87 4.62
N TYR A 123 -5.29 -18.74 3.94
CA TYR A 123 -5.04 -19.06 2.53
C TYR A 123 -5.17 -17.82 1.64
N GLU A 124 -6.23 -17.03 1.81
CA GLU A 124 -6.44 -15.79 1.07
C GLU A 124 -5.36 -14.75 1.39
N MET A 125 -4.93 -14.67 2.67
CA MET A 125 -3.83 -13.82 3.09
C MET A 125 -2.52 -14.19 2.38
N ASN A 126 -2.16 -15.47 2.38
CA ASN A 126 -0.95 -15.97 1.75
C ASN A 126 -0.99 -15.77 0.22
N ALA A 127 -2.15 -15.98 -0.41
CA ALA A 127 -2.35 -15.69 -1.82
C ALA A 127 -2.20 -14.18 -2.12
N LEU A 128 -2.72 -13.31 -1.26
CA LEU A 128 -2.52 -11.87 -1.39
C LEU A 128 -1.04 -11.50 -1.30
N LEU A 129 -0.32 -11.97 -0.27
CA LEU A 129 1.11 -11.74 -0.12
C LEU A 129 1.89 -12.19 -1.37
N ALA A 130 1.65 -13.41 -1.84
CA ALA A 130 2.32 -13.95 -3.03
C ALA A 130 2.17 -13.03 -4.24
N VAL A 131 0.95 -12.58 -4.52
CA VAL A 131 0.70 -11.75 -5.71
C VAL A 131 1.07 -10.27 -5.43
N LEU A 132 1.15 -9.81 -4.17
CA LEU A 132 1.69 -8.51 -3.74
C LEU A 132 3.22 -8.44 -3.79
N GLY A 133 3.88 -9.60 -3.79
CA GLY A 133 5.32 -9.75 -3.80
C GLY A 133 5.99 -9.09 -5.00
N GLY A 134 5.30 -8.96 -6.14
CA GLY A 134 5.87 -8.21 -7.25
C GLY A 134 7.17 -8.85 -7.74
N GLY A 135 7.19 -10.18 -7.92
CA GLY A 135 8.39 -10.91 -8.32
C GLY A 135 9.48 -11.02 -7.25
N ALA A 136 9.33 -10.30 -6.14
CA ALA A 136 10.06 -10.48 -4.89
C ALA A 136 9.26 -11.38 -3.93
N TYR A 137 9.92 -11.83 -2.87
CA TYR A 137 9.30 -12.64 -1.82
C TYR A 137 9.20 -11.85 -0.50
N TRP A 138 8.40 -12.35 0.43
CA TRP A 138 8.22 -11.74 1.75
C TRP A 138 9.03 -12.51 2.79
N GLU A 139 9.69 -11.77 3.67
CA GLU A 139 10.37 -12.26 4.86
C GLU A 139 9.53 -11.84 6.06
N GLU A 140 9.33 -12.75 7.02
CA GLU A 140 8.70 -12.39 8.29
C GLU A 140 9.63 -11.47 9.08
N ALA A 141 9.08 -10.41 9.64
CA ALA A 141 9.85 -9.54 10.51
C ALA A 141 10.15 -10.30 11.81
N GLU A 142 11.43 -10.43 12.14
CA GLU A 142 11.82 -11.03 13.42
C GLU A 142 11.33 -10.13 14.57
N PRO A 143 10.64 -10.68 15.57
CA PRO A 143 10.34 -9.93 16.76
C PRO A 143 11.67 -9.55 17.44
N PRO A 144 11.80 -8.33 17.99
CA PRO A 144 12.99 -7.96 18.74
C PRO A 144 13.19 -8.98 19.87
N VAL A 145 14.34 -9.66 19.89
CA VAL A 145 14.68 -10.61 20.93
C VAL A 145 14.93 -9.82 22.22
N GLU A 146 14.33 -10.23 23.34
CA GLU A 146 14.37 -9.49 24.62
C GLU A 146 15.81 -9.18 25.09
N ASP A 147 16.80 -10.00 24.71
CA ASP A 147 18.22 -9.83 25.06
C ASP A 147 18.99 -8.84 24.14
N GLU A 148 18.41 -8.38 23.03
CA GLU A 148 19.02 -7.40 22.10
C GLU A 148 18.51 -5.95 22.31
N LEU A 149 17.57 -5.77 23.25
CA LEU A 149 17.00 -4.46 23.63
C LEU A 149 18.04 -3.44 24.14
N GLU A 150 19.26 -3.88 24.47
CA GLU A 150 20.36 -2.98 24.85
C GLU A 150 21.18 -2.43 23.67
N LYS A 151 21.02 -2.92 22.43
CA LYS A 151 21.92 -2.54 21.32
C LYS A 151 21.29 -2.06 20.03
N ASP A 152 20.07 -2.47 19.69
CA ASP A 152 19.42 -2.00 18.46
C ASP A 152 18.00 -1.52 18.76
N GLU A 153 17.79 -0.20 18.70
CA GLU A 153 16.43 0.36 18.70
C GLU A 153 15.63 -0.27 17.55
N PRO A 154 14.38 -0.71 17.78
CA PRO A 154 13.58 -1.30 16.73
C PRO A 154 13.45 -0.32 15.56
N PRO A 155 13.44 -0.80 14.31
CA PRO A 155 13.38 0.08 13.15
C PRO A 155 12.12 0.96 13.25
N PRO A 156 12.25 2.27 13.01
CA PRO A 156 11.13 3.19 13.17
C PRO A 156 9.97 2.77 12.26
N SER A 157 8.76 2.75 12.84
CA SER A 157 7.55 2.37 12.13
C SER A 157 6.33 3.03 12.75
N ALA A 158 5.54 3.70 11.92
CA ALA A 158 4.26 4.28 12.32
C ALA A 158 3.21 3.18 12.46
N PHE A 159 3.21 2.23 11.54
CA PHE A 159 2.18 1.19 11.48
C PHE A 159 2.56 -0.07 12.27
N GLY A 160 3.86 -0.27 12.55
CA GLY A 160 4.43 -1.59 12.78
C GLY A 160 4.41 -2.42 11.49
N PHE A 161 5.11 -3.54 11.45
CA PHE A 161 5.09 -4.45 10.30
C PHE A 161 5.36 -5.88 10.74
N ASP A 162 4.76 -6.83 10.02
CA ASP A 162 4.91 -8.27 10.27
C ASP A 162 5.73 -8.92 9.14
N TYR A 163 5.84 -8.25 7.98
CA TYR A 163 6.62 -8.72 6.84
C TYR A 163 7.41 -7.58 6.20
N VAL A 164 8.58 -7.93 5.67
CA VAL A 164 9.41 -7.07 4.82
C VAL A 164 9.57 -7.77 3.47
N ARG A 165 9.38 -7.04 2.38
CA ARG A 165 9.66 -7.58 1.06
C ARG A 165 11.17 -7.70 0.87
N SER A 166 11.64 -8.71 0.15
CA SER A 166 13.07 -9.02 0.00
C SER A 166 13.91 -7.90 -0.65
N ASP A 167 13.28 -6.90 -1.27
CA ASP A 167 13.96 -5.69 -1.75
C ASP A 167 14.16 -4.61 -0.68
N GLY A 168 13.58 -4.78 0.50
CA GLY A 168 13.67 -3.87 1.64
C GLY A 168 12.81 -2.60 1.52
N GLU A 169 12.10 -2.40 0.41
CA GLU A 169 11.42 -1.14 0.08
C GLU A 169 9.96 -1.11 0.54
N VAL A 170 9.37 -2.27 0.78
CA VAL A 170 7.94 -2.42 1.11
C VAL A 170 7.78 -3.28 2.35
N ARG A 171 6.89 -2.85 3.23
CA ARG A 171 6.49 -3.54 4.46
C ARG A 171 5.03 -3.94 4.37
N ALA A 172 4.65 -4.97 5.10
CA ALA A 172 3.24 -5.35 5.24
C ALA A 172 2.88 -5.65 6.70
N LYS A 173 1.63 -5.39 7.04
CA LYS A 173 1.06 -5.63 8.37
C LYS A 173 -0.34 -6.22 8.27
N LYS A 174 -0.61 -7.27 9.03
CA LYS A 174 -1.96 -7.77 9.30
C LYS A 174 -2.68 -6.74 10.17
N SER A 175 -3.80 -6.21 9.69
CA SER A 175 -4.55 -5.16 10.40
C SER A 175 -6.03 -5.18 10.04
N GLY A 176 -6.90 -5.05 11.04
CA GLY A 176 -8.35 -4.88 10.84
C GLY A 176 -9.04 -6.02 10.09
N GLY A 177 -8.54 -7.26 10.23
CA GLY A 177 -9.02 -8.43 9.47
C GLY A 177 -8.59 -8.43 7.99
N GLY A 178 -7.59 -7.62 7.64
CA GLY A 178 -7.03 -7.52 6.31
C GLY A 178 -5.50 -7.40 6.30
N LEU A 179 -4.96 -7.06 5.14
CA LEU A 179 -3.54 -6.83 4.91
C LEU A 179 -3.30 -5.39 4.51
N MET A 180 -2.43 -4.70 5.22
CA MET A 180 -1.88 -3.42 4.81
C MET A 180 -0.51 -3.63 4.19
N VAL A 181 -0.24 -3.00 3.06
CA VAL A 181 1.06 -2.97 2.40
C VAL A 181 1.47 -1.53 2.13
N PHE A 182 2.70 -1.15 2.42
CA PHE A 182 3.13 0.24 2.38
C PHE A 182 4.62 0.38 2.13
N GLN A 183 5.02 1.53 1.58
CA GLN A 183 6.44 1.85 1.41
C GLN A 183 7.11 2.04 2.76
N LYS A 184 8.31 1.44 2.92
CA LYS A 184 9.15 1.63 4.11
C LYS A 184 9.43 3.11 4.38
N GLN A 185 9.77 3.87 3.33
CA GLN A 185 10.07 5.29 3.47
C GLN A 185 8.89 6.11 4.00
N LEU A 186 7.65 5.79 3.58
CA LEU A 186 6.44 6.44 4.09
C LEU A 186 6.27 6.15 5.58
N ASP A 187 6.39 4.89 5.96
CA ASP A 187 6.21 4.42 7.34
C ASP A 187 7.21 5.07 8.31
N GLU A 188 8.50 5.10 7.94
CA GLU A 188 9.54 5.75 8.74
C GLU A 188 9.36 7.26 8.84
N PHE A 189 8.93 7.90 7.74
CA PHE A 189 8.61 9.33 7.75
C PHE A 189 7.47 9.63 8.73
N LEU A 190 6.38 8.85 8.66
CA LEU A 190 5.22 9.03 9.53
C LEU A 190 5.57 8.76 11.00
N ALA A 191 6.43 7.78 11.29
CA ALA A 191 6.89 7.48 12.64
C ALA A 191 7.56 8.72 13.26
N LYS A 192 8.52 9.29 12.53
CA LYS A 192 9.27 10.50 12.95
C LYS A 192 8.36 11.71 13.13
N GLN A 193 7.41 11.93 12.23
CA GLN A 193 6.46 13.04 12.36
C GLN A 193 5.55 12.84 13.57
N HIS A 194 5.05 11.64 13.80
CA HIS A 194 4.17 11.34 14.92
C HIS A 194 4.90 11.51 16.26
N GLU A 195 6.09 10.94 16.39
CA GLU A 195 6.93 11.07 17.58
C GLU A 195 7.30 12.54 17.87
N GLY A 196 7.73 13.29 16.85
CA GLY A 196 8.05 14.71 17.00
C GLY A 196 6.86 15.54 17.49
N ASN A 197 5.64 15.23 17.03
CA ASN A 197 4.43 15.88 17.52
C ASN A 197 4.10 15.48 18.97
N LEU A 198 4.30 14.22 19.36
CA LEU A 198 4.11 13.79 20.75
C LEU A 198 5.09 14.50 21.70
N ILE A 199 6.36 14.65 21.32
CA ILE A 199 7.36 15.37 22.11
C ILE A 199 6.97 16.84 22.28
N GLN A 200 6.52 17.50 21.20
CA GLN A 200 6.10 18.92 21.25
C GLN A 200 4.79 19.15 22.03
N SER A 201 3.89 18.17 22.02
CA SER A 201 2.61 18.24 22.73
C SER A 201 2.66 17.64 24.14
N ALA A 202 3.83 17.14 24.57
CA ALA A 202 4.02 16.62 25.91
C ALA A 202 3.72 17.71 26.96
N PRO A 203 2.78 17.48 27.89
CA PRO A 203 2.43 18.50 28.87
C PRO A 203 3.63 18.81 29.77
N GLN A 204 3.97 20.09 29.94
CA GLN A 204 5.01 20.53 30.88
C GLN A 204 4.64 20.20 32.35
N SER A 205 3.37 19.91 32.62
CA SER A 205 2.84 19.65 33.97
C SER A 205 3.24 18.32 34.58
N VAL A 206 4.03 17.48 33.90
CA VAL A 206 4.60 16.25 34.49
C VAL A 206 5.98 16.49 35.13
N GLN A 207 6.58 17.68 34.97
CA GLN A 207 7.88 18.04 35.57
C GLN A 207 7.84 18.37 37.08
N GLY A 208 6.73 18.05 37.76
CA GLY A 208 6.54 18.34 39.19
C GLY A 208 5.71 17.30 39.95
N PHE A 209 5.51 16.11 39.37
CA PHE A 209 5.01 14.92 40.08
C PHE A 209 6.17 14.01 40.44
#